data_AF-A0A264Y4G0-F1
#
_entry.id   AF-A0A264Y4G0-F1
#
_cell.length_a   1.000
_cell.length_b   1.000
_cell.length_c   1.000
_cell.angle_alpha   90.00
_cell.angle_beta   90.00
_cell.angle_gamma   90.00
#
_symmetry.space_group_name_H-M   'P 1'
#
loop_
_entity.id
_entity.type
_entity.pdbx_description
1 polymer ?
#
loop_
_entity_poly.entity_id
_entity_poly.type
_entity_poly.pdbx_seq_one_letter_code
_entity_poly.pdbx_strand_id
1 'polypeptide(L)'
;MHSDSRNLLTQNRQDVVEKLWTKQAAKYTTSNCKYSPCKLAALYAIELLHNKDEKKALQLYEELQRRKAMFYLPGETAMALNVAEQIAKL
;
A
#
# COMPACT_ATOMS: atom_id res chain seq x y z
N MET A 1 16.30 -29.93 18.83
CA MET A 1 15.99 -28.52 19.17
C MET A 1 16.48 -27.58 18.06
N HIS A 2 15.84 -27.58 16.88
CA HIS A 2 16.28 -26.80 15.70
C HIS A 2 15.18 -25.86 15.15
N SER A 3 14.08 -25.71 15.89
CA SER A 3 12.86 -25.04 15.44
C SER A 3 12.81 -23.55 15.84
N ASP A 4 13.49 -23.17 16.93
CA ASP A 4 13.35 -21.84 17.54
C ASP A 4 14.12 -20.77 16.76
N SER A 5 15.32 -21.08 16.29
CA SER A 5 16.15 -20.11 15.54
C SER A 5 15.56 -19.75 14.18
N ARG A 6 14.88 -20.70 13.52
CA ARG A 6 14.23 -20.48 12.22
C ARG A 6 12.99 -19.59 12.36
N ASN A 7 12.22 -19.77 13.42
CA ASN A 7 11.07 -18.92 13.74
C ASN A 7 11.51 -17.49 14.10
N LEU A 8 12.53 -17.34 14.95
CA LEU A 8 13.11 -16.04 15.31
C LEU A 8 13.61 -15.24 14.10
N LEU A 9 14.29 -15.88 13.15
CA LEU A 9 14.75 -15.24 11.92
C LEU A 9 13.59 -14.81 11.01
N THR A 10 12.52 -15.59 10.98
CA THR A 10 11.32 -15.30 10.18
C THR A 10 10.56 -14.11 10.77
N GLN A 11 10.41 -14.11 12.09
CA GLN A 11 9.73 -13.04 12.81
C GLN A 11 10.51 -11.74 12.75
N ASN A 12 11.84 -11.76 12.94
CA ASN A 12 12.68 -10.58 12.76
C ASN A 12 12.62 -10.02 11.33
N ARG A 13 12.52 -10.89 10.30
CA ARG A 13 12.34 -10.45 8.91
C ARG A 13 10.99 -9.75 8.72
N GLN A 14 9.90 -10.32 9.24
CA GLN A 14 8.58 -9.69 9.20
C GLN A 14 8.58 -8.33 9.91
N ASP A 15 9.19 -8.26 11.10
CA ASP A 15 9.25 -7.05 11.92
C ASP A 15 10.05 -5.92 11.23
N VAL A 16 11.15 -6.26 10.55
CA VAL A 16 11.93 -5.31 9.74
C VAL A 16 11.15 -4.85 8.51
N VAL A 17 10.45 -5.78 7.83
CA VAL A 17 9.62 -5.45 6.67
C VAL A 17 8.47 -4.53 7.06
N GLU A 18 7.77 -4.81 8.17
CA GLU A 18 6.72 -3.93 8.69
C GLU A 18 7.28 -2.54 9.07
N LYS A 19 8.42 -2.47 9.75
CA LYS A 19 9.04 -1.18 10.10
C LYS A 19 9.45 -0.38 8.87
N LEU A 20 9.99 -1.03 7.84
CA LEU A 20 10.33 -0.39 6.57
C LEU A 20 9.08 0.07 5.83
N TRP A 21 8.05 -0.77 5.79
CA TRP A 21 6.76 -0.44 5.19
C TRP A 21 6.14 0.77 5.87
N THR A 22 6.06 0.79 7.21
CA THR A 22 5.53 1.90 7.99
C THR A 22 6.32 3.19 7.79
N LYS A 23 7.66 3.13 7.75
CA LYS A 23 8.50 4.31 7.46
C LYS A 23 8.31 4.82 6.03
N GLN A 24 8.20 3.92 5.06
CA GLN A 24 8.03 4.29 3.66
C GLN A 24 6.62 4.83 3.40
N ALA A 25 5.60 4.20 3.97
CA ALA A 25 4.22 4.66 4.01
C ALA A 25 4.14 6.08 4.58
N ALA A 26 4.75 6.34 5.75
CA ALA A 26 4.77 7.66 6.37
C ALA A 26 5.46 8.73 5.49
N LYS A 27 6.53 8.38 4.78
CA LYS A 27 7.17 9.29 3.81
C LYS A 27 6.30 9.55 2.58
N TYR A 28 5.58 8.54 2.10
CA TYR A 28 4.67 8.69 0.96
C TYR A 28 3.43 9.51 1.31
N THR A 29 2.85 9.31 2.50
CA THR A 29 1.70 10.11 2.97
C THR A 29 2.06 11.58 3.13
N THR A 30 3.27 11.88 3.63
CA THR A 30 3.78 13.25 3.85
C THR A 30 4.35 13.93 2.60
N SER A 31 4.66 13.18 1.54
CA SER A 31 5.10 13.74 0.25
C SER A 31 4.00 14.58 -0.40
N ASN A 32 4.34 15.81 -0.80
CA ASN A 32 3.41 16.83 -1.30
C ASN A 32 2.87 16.55 -2.73
N CYS A 33 3.13 15.37 -3.29
CA CYS A 33 2.59 14.98 -4.59
C CYS A 33 1.08 14.68 -4.46
N LYS A 34 0.26 15.72 -4.62
CA LYS A 34 -1.22 15.66 -4.60
C LYS A 34 -1.83 14.74 -5.66
N TYR A 35 -1.05 14.29 -6.64
CA TYR A 35 -1.52 13.60 -7.85
C TYR A 35 -0.69 12.38 -8.23
N SER A 36 -0.19 11.61 -7.26
CA SER A 36 0.47 10.33 -7.56
C SER A 36 -0.54 9.17 -7.44
N PRO A 37 -0.80 8.42 -8.53
CA PRO A 37 -1.66 7.24 -8.48
C PRO A 37 -1.09 6.16 -7.54
N CYS A 38 0.23 5.98 -7.53
CA CYS A 38 0.92 5.05 -6.64
C CYS A 38 0.73 5.39 -5.16
N LYS A 39 0.66 6.68 -4.81
CA LYS A 39 0.37 7.12 -3.43
C LYS A 39 -1.03 6.71 -2.99
N LEU A 40 -2.04 6.89 -3.85
CA LEU A 40 -3.41 6.49 -3.53
C LEU A 40 -3.54 4.96 -3.41
N ALA A 41 -2.89 4.18 -4.30
CA ALA A 41 -2.86 2.72 -4.18
C ALA A 41 -2.14 2.24 -2.90
N ALA A 42 -1.05 2.91 -2.51
CA ALA A 42 -0.35 2.59 -1.26
C ALA A 42 -1.20 2.91 -0.02
N LEU A 43 -1.87 4.07 0.00
CA LEU A 43 -2.81 4.43 1.07
C LEU A 43 -3.95 3.40 1.17
N TYR A 44 -4.54 3.04 0.03
CA TYR A 44 -5.57 2.00 -0.05
C TYR A 44 -5.10 0.69 0.60
N ALA A 45 -3.89 0.22 0.23
CA ALA A 45 -3.32 -1.01 0.77
C ALA A 45 -3.11 -0.95 2.29
N ILE A 46 -2.63 0.19 2.81
CA ILE A 46 -2.42 0.38 4.26
C ILE A 46 -3.75 0.34 5.01
N GLU A 47 -4.75 1.08 4.53
CA GLU A 47 -6.05 1.14 5.20
C GLU A 47 -6.72 -0.24 5.20
N LEU A 48 -6.65 -0.98 4.08
CA LEU A 48 -7.24 -2.31 3.96
C LEU A 48 -6.50 -3.38 4.77
N LEU A 49 -5.18 -3.50 4.59
CA LEU A 49 -4.42 -4.64 5.11
C LEU A 49 -3.92 -4.43 6.55
N HIS A 50 -3.57 -3.19 6.91
CA HIS A 50 -2.96 -2.89 8.21
C HIS A 50 -3.99 -2.33 9.20
N ASN A 51 -4.69 -1.26 8.81
CA ASN A 51 -5.65 -0.60 9.69
C ASN A 51 -7.00 -1.33 9.74
N LYS A 52 -7.27 -2.21 8.77
CA LYS A 52 -8.55 -2.92 8.60
C LYS A 52 -9.75 -1.97 8.52
N ASP A 53 -9.52 -0.75 7.99
CA ASP A 53 -10.55 0.26 7.75
C ASP A 53 -11.04 0.15 6.30
N GLU A 54 -11.95 -0.79 6.07
CA GLU A 54 -12.51 -1.08 4.76
C GLU A 54 -13.22 0.13 4.15
N LYS A 55 -13.88 0.96 4.97
CA LYS A 55 -14.61 2.12 4.50
C LYS A 55 -13.67 3.16 3.92
N LYS A 56 -12.56 3.44 4.61
CA LYS A 56 -11.55 4.39 4.15
C LYS A 56 -10.76 3.83 2.98
N ALA A 57 -10.48 2.53 2.97
CA ALA A 57 -9.89 1.86 1.81
C ALA A 57 -10.78 2.02 0.57
N LEU A 58 -12.09 1.77 0.67
CA LEU A 58 -13.01 1.93 -0.45
C LEU A 58 -13.02 3.36 -1.00
N GLN A 59 -13.06 4.37 -0.11
CA GLN A 59 -13.00 5.78 -0.52
C GLN A 59 -11.72 6.10 -1.31
N LEU A 60 -10.57 5.58 -0.89
CA LEU A 60 -9.29 5.76 -1.57
C LEU A 60 -9.26 5.06 -2.93
N TYR A 61 -9.86 3.88 -3.02
CA TYR A 61 -9.97 3.14 -4.28
C TYR A 61 -10.89 3.86 -5.29
N GLU A 62 -12.04 4.36 -4.84
CA GLU A 62 -12.93 5.19 -5.66
C GLU A 62 -12.25 6.47 -6.13
N GLU A 63 -11.48 7.12 -5.25
CA GLU A 63 -10.71 8.31 -5.59
C GLU A 63 -9.63 8.02 -6.65
N LEU A 64 -8.92 6.90 -6.52
CA LEU A 64 -7.95 6.42 -7.52
C LEU A 64 -8.61 6.22 -8.88
N GLN A 65 -9.78 5.57 -8.92
CA GLN A 65 -10.54 5.37 -10.16
C GLN A 65 -11.06 6.68 -10.75
N ARG A 66 -11.62 7.57 -9.92
CA ARG A 66 -12.18 8.85 -10.37
C ARG A 66 -11.11 9.76 -10.97
N ARG A 67 -9.92 9.76 -10.39
CA ARG A 67 -8.79 10.60 -10.83
C ARG A 67 -7.91 9.95 -11.89
N LYS A 68 -8.23 8.73 -12.35
CA LYS A 68 -7.39 8.00 -13.32
C LYS A 68 -7.05 8.79 -14.59
N ALA A 69 -7.99 9.62 -15.06
CA ALA A 69 -7.80 10.46 -16.25
C ALA A 69 -7.03 11.77 -15.97
N MET A 70 -6.83 12.14 -14.70
CA MET A 70 -6.14 13.36 -14.28
C MET A 70 -4.67 13.13 -13.92
N PHE A 71 -4.22 11.88 -13.84
CA PHE A 71 -2.82 11.58 -13.57
C PHE A 71 -1.98 11.78 -14.84
N TYR A 72 -0.90 12.54 -14.72
CA TYR A 72 0.00 12.88 -15.83
C TYR A 72 0.84 11.69 -16.34
N LEU A 73 0.77 10.53 -15.67
CA LEU A 73 1.61 9.35 -15.94
C LEU A 73 0.74 8.10 -16.13
N PRO A 74 0.23 7.84 -17.35
CA PRO A 74 -0.69 6.73 -17.63
C PRO A 74 -0.13 5.36 -17.24
N GLY A 75 1.18 5.13 -17.42
CA GLY A 75 1.85 3.89 -17.04
C GLY A 75 1.85 3.65 -15.52
N GLU A 76 2.10 4.69 -14.73
CA GLU A 76 2.03 4.60 -13.26
C GLU A 76 0.59 4.41 -12.78
N THR A 77 -0.38 5.05 -13.44
CA THR A 77 -1.80 4.86 -13.14
C THR A 77 -2.24 3.42 -13.39
N ALA A 78 -1.88 2.84 -14.53
CA ALA A 78 -2.20 1.46 -14.85
C ALA A 78 -1.59 0.48 -13.83
N MET A 79 -0.33 0.72 -13.44
CA MET A 79 0.34 -0.09 -12.42
C MET A 79 -0.35 0.02 -11.06
N ALA A 80 -0.67 1.24 -10.62
CA ALA A 80 -1.33 1.48 -9.34
C ALA A 80 -2.71 0.82 -9.26
N LEU A 81 -3.49 0.90 -10.34
CA LEU A 81 -4.80 0.23 -10.44
C LEU A 81 -4.65 -1.29 -10.42
N ASN A 82 -3.73 -1.86 -11.21
CA ASN A 82 -3.48 -3.30 -11.22
C ASN A 82 -3.06 -3.83 -9.83
N VAL A 83 -2.20 -3.10 -9.11
CA VAL A 83 -1.82 -3.46 -7.75
C VAL A 83 -3.02 -3.40 -6.80
N ALA A 84 -3.83 -2.33 -6.87
CA ALA A 84 -5.03 -2.21 -6.04
C ALA A 84 -6.04 -3.34 -6.31
N GLU A 85 -6.25 -3.70 -7.58
CA GLU A 85 -7.13 -4.82 -7.97
C GLU A 85 -6.61 -6.18 -7.50
N GLN A 86 -5.29 -6.39 -7.51
CA GLN A 86 -4.70 -7.63 -6.96
C GLN A 86 -4.88 -7.70 -5.45
N ILE A 87 -4.70 -6.59 -4.74
CA ILE A 87 -4.90 -6.52 -3.29
C ILE A 87 -6.37 -6.76 -2.93
N ALA A 88 -7.32 -6.26 -3.72
CA ALA A 88 -8.75 -6.50 -3.51
C ALA A 88 -9.16 -7.98 -3.65
N LYS A 89 -8.31 -8.82 -4.27
CA LYS A 89 -8.56 -10.24 -4.50
C LYS A 89 -7.85 -11.16 -3.49
N LEU A 90 -7.00 -10.60 -2.62
CA LEU A 90 -6.34 -11.31 -1.52
C LEU A 90 -7.33 -11.63 -0.40
#